data_AF-A0A2N1MDD4-F1
#
_entry.id   AF-A0A2N1MDD4-F1
#
_cell.length_a   1.000
_cell.length_b   1.000
_cell.length_c   1.000
_cell.angle_alpha   90.00
_cell.angle_beta   90.00
_cell.angle_gamma   90.00
#
_symmetry.space_group_name_H-M   'P 1'
#
loop_
_entity.id
_entity.type
_entity.pdbx_description
1 polymer ?
#
loop_
_entity_poly.entity_id
_entity_poly.type
_entity_poly.pdbx_seq_one_letter_code
_entity_poly.pdbx_strand_id
1 'polypeptide(L)'
;MEGSSSQGGSSSSNTIPEIHDSVFSYKTVSHENFFNNSILLKLEEDGFTTPDEKAEELIKRLAYIKYLYALKLLFENLQNEFSPQILRDTLVALADPTPFDFYAKQSVTRLELHLRTWVTVLERICFSPIVLSKELRDKVYNSLSKFAEIHRKTTQVIEIGLDNNFRSNSNQFSQQNNNQDDQIIINERNYNVDFLLIHLRDTLQCLRDDETWFQEIGRRSKEVLKVALNIAPIAGVALPSDNYSILSMLAQIRQSLSFKYHVASYYVDWRIMLIIQHNLFIWSVGTEMIINKKFCELALMEHFWSFLEREWIDVTNKPILNSQAKFDEVLNKVTKALKNTGSFLNDLTGNEPIALPHTLWFGILDLAQHLIQKSTRTATYGLCYYLAIESLNKAPSSFIQFKAVEILLHLHNIDSKMFSMIDDDFDQYIKKLNENKSSEEKFQNLLLFIKGKYLEDLKILSENIGKEKEGKGKGKSLSQNSYLKREQTSNSNVIDIIADEMTCPISSEPEDQL
;
A
#
# COMPACT_ATOMS: atom_id res chain seq x y z
N MET A 1 -26.69 29.37 -61.25
CA MET A 1 -27.10 28.58 -60.08
C MET A 1 -26.30 27.29 -60.12
N GLU A 2 -25.42 27.15 -59.12
CA GLU A 2 -24.68 25.98 -58.59
C GLU A 2 -24.88 24.64 -59.35
N GLY A 3 -23.88 23.89 -59.83
CA GLY A 3 -22.53 23.62 -59.33
C GLY A 3 -22.60 22.45 -58.32
N SER A 4 -22.52 21.17 -58.69
CA SER A 4 -21.31 20.31 -58.72
C SER A 4 -21.80 18.84 -58.73
N SER A 5 -21.43 17.93 -59.64
CA SER A 5 -20.20 17.15 -59.82
C SER A 5 -19.78 16.22 -58.65
N SER A 6 -19.93 14.92 -58.94
CA SER A 6 -19.01 13.79 -58.75
C SER A 6 -18.90 12.98 -57.43
N GLN A 7 -18.95 11.66 -57.66
CA GLN A 7 -18.29 10.53 -56.98
C GLN A 7 -18.93 9.98 -55.69
N GLY A 8 -19.65 8.86 -55.88
CA GLY A 8 -20.00 7.92 -54.83
C GLY A 8 -18.77 7.15 -54.35
N GLY A 9 -18.40 7.39 -53.10
CA GLY A 9 -17.52 6.52 -52.32
C GLY A 9 -18.36 5.45 -51.62
N SER A 10 -18.05 4.20 -51.89
CA SER A 10 -18.56 3.03 -51.17
C SER A 10 -17.99 3.03 -49.75
N SER A 11 -18.82 3.31 -48.75
CA SER A 11 -18.47 3.13 -47.34
C SER A 11 -18.59 1.64 -46.98
N SER A 12 -17.46 0.93 -46.90
CA SER A 12 -17.40 -0.33 -46.17
C SER A 12 -17.42 -0.03 -44.67
N SER A 13 -18.55 -0.29 -44.03
CA SER A 13 -18.73 -0.30 -42.58
C SER A 13 -17.79 -1.33 -41.95
N ASN A 14 -16.70 -0.87 -41.33
CA ASN A 14 -15.95 -1.67 -40.37
C ASN A 14 -16.61 -1.49 -39.01
N THR A 15 -17.41 -2.49 -38.65
CA THR A 15 -18.03 -2.70 -37.34
C THR A 15 -16.94 -2.72 -36.27
N ILE A 16 -17.04 -1.81 -35.30
CA ILE A 16 -16.31 -1.87 -34.03
C ILE A 16 -16.78 -3.14 -33.30
N PRO A 17 -15.91 -4.01 -32.77
CA PRO A 17 -16.37 -5.14 -31.98
C PRO A 17 -16.98 -4.60 -30.69
N GLU A 18 -18.27 -4.85 -30.48
CA GLU A 18 -18.94 -4.71 -29.19
C GLU A 18 -18.15 -5.51 -28.15
N ILE A 19 -17.57 -4.80 -27.19
CA ILE A 19 -17.03 -5.40 -25.97
C ILE A 19 -18.25 -5.85 -25.19
N HIS A 20 -18.54 -7.15 -25.25
CA HIS A 20 -19.58 -7.75 -24.43
C HIS A 20 -19.31 -7.48 -22.95
N ASP A 21 -20.30 -6.89 -22.30
CA ASP A 21 -20.50 -6.83 -20.85
C ASP A 21 -20.40 -8.24 -20.24
N SER A 22 -19.19 -8.68 -19.88
CA SER A 22 -19.05 -9.70 -18.86
C SER A 22 -19.19 -8.99 -17.52
N VAL A 23 -20.41 -8.93 -17.01
CA VAL A 23 -20.74 -8.50 -15.64
C VAL A 23 -19.86 -9.29 -14.68
N PHE A 24 -18.75 -8.69 -14.24
CA PHE A 24 -17.85 -9.25 -13.25
C PHE A 24 -18.55 -9.22 -11.89
N SER A 25 -19.18 -10.32 -11.49
CA SER A 25 -19.77 -10.44 -10.16
C SER A 25 -18.65 -10.61 -9.13
N TYR A 26 -18.21 -9.52 -8.51
CA TYR A 26 -17.36 -9.57 -7.32
C TYR A 26 -18.20 -10.15 -6.16
N LYS A 27 -17.85 -11.34 -5.68
CA LYS A 27 -18.44 -11.86 -4.45
C LYS A 27 -17.97 -11.00 -3.28
N THR A 28 -18.89 -10.31 -2.63
CA THR A 28 -18.64 -9.51 -1.43
C THR A 28 -18.06 -10.41 -0.33
N VAL A 29 -16.80 -10.18 0.06
CA VAL A 29 -16.20 -10.85 1.22
C VAL A 29 -16.52 -10.00 2.45
N SER A 30 -17.28 -10.54 3.39
CA SER A 30 -17.71 -9.82 4.60
C SER A 30 -16.52 -9.41 5.50
N HIS A 31 -16.54 -8.15 5.94
CA HIS A 31 -15.47 -7.46 6.70
C HIS A 31 -15.17 -7.99 8.11
N GLU A 32 -16.01 -8.84 8.69
CA GLU A 32 -15.76 -9.41 10.04
C GLU A 32 -14.61 -10.43 10.09
N ASN A 33 -13.99 -10.77 8.95
CA ASN A 33 -13.06 -11.91 8.84
C ASN A 33 -11.55 -11.58 8.93
N PHE A 34 -11.13 -10.32 9.08
CA PHE A 34 -9.68 -9.98 9.08
C PHE A 34 -8.93 -10.42 10.34
N PHE A 35 -9.61 -10.51 11.50
CA PHE A 35 -9.00 -11.01 12.74
C PHE A 35 -9.23 -12.52 12.94
N ASN A 36 -10.16 -13.12 12.21
CA ASN A 36 -10.47 -14.55 12.28
C ASN A 36 -9.71 -15.31 11.19
N ASN A 37 -8.37 -15.25 11.25
CA ASN A 37 -7.56 -16.11 10.39
C ASN A 37 -7.63 -17.55 10.90
N SER A 38 -8.13 -18.47 10.06
CA SER A 38 -8.31 -19.87 10.46
C SER A 38 -7.03 -20.58 10.90
N ILE A 39 -5.85 -20.17 10.39
CA ILE A 39 -4.57 -20.73 10.80
C ILE A 39 -4.20 -20.25 12.20
N LEU A 40 -4.40 -18.96 12.50
CA LEU A 40 -4.13 -18.42 13.84
C LEU A 40 -5.04 -19.06 14.90
N LEU A 41 -6.33 -19.23 14.59
CA LEU A 41 -7.28 -19.92 15.47
C LEU A 41 -6.90 -21.39 15.66
N LYS A 42 -6.50 -22.08 14.59
CA LYS A 42 -6.03 -23.47 14.70
C LYS A 42 -4.78 -23.61 15.56
N LEU A 43 -3.86 -22.66 15.48
CA LEU A 43 -2.67 -22.65 16.35
C LEU A 43 -3.06 -22.50 17.83
N GLU A 44 -4.08 -21.71 18.13
CA GLU A 44 -4.63 -21.63 19.51
C GLU A 44 -5.22 -22.96 19.96
N GLU A 45 -6.01 -23.63 19.11
CA GLU A 45 -6.57 -24.97 19.38
C GLU A 45 -5.46 -26.02 19.60
N ASP A 46 -4.36 -25.91 18.85
CA ASP A 46 -3.18 -26.78 18.96
C ASP A 46 -2.29 -26.44 20.19
N GLY A 47 -2.66 -25.44 20.99
CA GLY A 47 -2.00 -25.09 22.26
C GLY A 47 -0.99 -23.94 22.20
N PHE A 48 -0.81 -23.29 21.05
CA PHE A 48 0.04 -22.11 20.90
C PHE A 48 -0.76 -20.83 21.24
N THR A 49 -0.65 -20.38 22.48
CA THR A 49 -1.52 -19.33 23.02
C THR A 49 -0.90 -17.94 22.97
N THR A 50 0.44 -17.86 22.96
CA THR A 50 1.16 -16.59 22.92
C THR A 50 1.49 -16.16 21.47
N PRO A 51 1.65 -14.85 21.20
CA PRO A 51 2.10 -14.37 19.90
C PRO A 51 3.47 -14.94 19.48
N ASP A 52 4.39 -15.09 20.44
CA ASP A 52 5.73 -15.65 20.21
C ASP A 52 5.65 -17.10 19.73
N GLU A 53 4.91 -17.96 20.44
CA GLU A 53 4.70 -19.36 20.06
C GLU A 53 4.09 -19.52 18.65
N LYS A 54 3.10 -18.68 18.33
CA LYS A 54 2.47 -18.67 17.00
C LYS A 54 3.48 -18.26 15.93
N ALA A 55 4.28 -17.21 16.19
CA ALA A 55 5.30 -16.77 15.24
C ALA A 55 6.34 -17.88 14.98
N GLU A 56 6.83 -18.56 16.01
CA GLU A 56 7.78 -19.67 15.87
C GLU A 56 7.26 -20.78 14.96
N GLU A 57 5.99 -21.17 15.08
CA GLU A 57 5.42 -22.22 14.24
C GLU A 57 5.19 -21.75 12.79
N LEU A 58 4.76 -20.50 12.60
CA LEU A 58 4.53 -19.92 11.28
C LEU A 58 5.83 -19.77 10.48
N ILE A 59 6.93 -19.38 11.13
CA ILE A 59 8.25 -19.18 10.49
C ILE A 59 8.79 -20.48 9.86
N LYS A 60 8.44 -21.65 10.40
CA LYS A 60 8.85 -22.94 9.82
C LYS A 60 8.22 -23.23 8.45
N ARG A 61 7.18 -22.48 8.07
CA ARG A 61 6.31 -22.77 6.90
C ARG A 61 6.16 -21.59 5.93
N LEU A 62 7.10 -20.65 5.92
CA LEU A 62 7.08 -19.43 5.07
C LEU A 62 7.06 -19.70 3.55
N ALA A 63 7.42 -20.91 3.12
CA ALA A 63 7.26 -21.32 1.73
C ALA A 63 5.80 -21.23 1.26
N TYR A 64 4.85 -21.49 2.17
CA TYR A 64 3.43 -21.54 1.89
C TYR A 64 2.74 -20.19 2.16
N ILE A 65 2.11 -19.64 1.12
CA ILE A 65 1.54 -18.28 1.11
C ILE A 65 0.54 -18.02 2.25
N LYS A 66 -0.27 -19.02 2.63
CA LYS A 66 -1.26 -18.91 3.71
C LYS A 66 -0.63 -18.69 5.09
N TYR A 67 0.51 -19.35 5.37
CA TYR A 67 1.23 -19.19 6.64
C TYR A 67 1.97 -17.86 6.69
N LEU A 68 2.51 -17.42 5.55
CA LEU A 68 3.08 -16.09 5.40
C LEU A 68 2.03 -14.99 5.62
N TYR A 69 0.81 -15.16 5.08
CA TYR A 69 -0.30 -14.24 5.31
C TYR A 69 -0.72 -14.21 6.79
N ALA A 70 -0.85 -15.38 7.44
CA ALA A 70 -1.14 -15.46 8.86
C ALA A 70 -0.07 -14.77 9.72
N LEU A 71 1.22 -14.91 9.34
CA LEU A 71 2.33 -14.25 10.00
C LEU A 71 2.25 -12.73 9.87
N LYS A 72 1.94 -12.22 8.67
CA LYS A 72 1.70 -10.79 8.44
C LYS A 72 0.63 -10.26 9.38
N LEU A 73 -0.55 -10.89 9.42
CA LEU A 73 -1.65 -10.48 10.30
C LEU A 73 -1.25 -10.50 11.78
N LEU A 74 -0.49 -11.51 12.20
CA LEU A 74 0.01 -11.63 13.57
C LEU A 74 0.88 -10.42 13.97
N PHE A 75 1.80 -9.98 13.10
CA PHE A 75 2.66 -8.83 13.36
C PHE A 75 1.99 -7.46 13.14
N GLU A 76 0.95 -7.38 12.30
CA GLU A 76 0.18 -6.15 12.08
C GLU A 76 -0.76 -5.78 13.22
N ASN A 77 -1.08 -6.74 14.09
CA ASN A 77 -1.84 -6.48 15.30
C ASN A 77 -0.92 -5.87 16.37
N LEU A 78 -1.09 -4.58 16.62
CA LEU A 78 -0.25 -3.86 17.57
C LEU A 78 -0.44 -4.29 19.03
N GLN A 79 -1.55 -4.97 19.36
CA GLN A 79 -1.81 -5.52 20.69
C GLN A 79 -0.91 -6.74 20.99
N ASN A 80 -0.40 -7.41 19.97
CA ASN A 80 0.53 -8.51 20.17
C ASN A 80 1.87 -7.94 20.61
N GLU A 81 2.41 -8.43 21.71
CA GLU A 81 3.78 -8.15 22.12
C GLU A 81 4.68 -9.33 21.72
N PHE A 82 5.88 -9.01 21.25
CA PHE A 82 6.85 -10.01 20.81
C PHE A 82 8.16 -9.85 21.55
N SER A 83 8.78 -10.96 21.93
CA SER A 83 10.12 -10.90 22.50
C SER A 83 11.17 -10.47 21.45
N PRO A 84 12.29 -9.86 21.88
CA PRO A 84 13.38 -9.51 20.98
C PRO A 84 13.93 -10.70 20.18
N GLN A 85 13.91 -11.90 20.77
CA GLN A 85 14.38 -13.12 20.13
C GLN A 85 13.48 -13.49 18.95
N ILE A 86 12.16 -13.48 19.13
CA ILE A 86 11.20 -13.76 18.05
C ILE A 86 11.27 -12.73 16.93
N LEU A 87 11.39 -11.45 17.26
CA LEU A 87 11.58 -10.39 16.25
C LEU A 87 12.85 -10.66 15.40
N ARG A 88 13.95 -11.03 16.06
CA ARG A 88 15.22 -11.37 15.39
C ARG A 88 15.09 -12.61 14.51
N ASP A 89 14.51 -13.69 15.03
CA ASP A 89 14.41 -14.96 14.31
C ASP A 89 13.46 -14.83 13.10
N THR A 90 12.37 -14.10 13.26
CA THR A 90 11.46 -13.77 12.16
C THR A 90 12.16 -12.94 11.08
N LEU A 91 12.92 -11.91 11.48
CA LEU A 91 13.69 -11.09 10.55
C LEU A 91 14.70 -11.92 9.76
N VAL A 92 15.40 -12.85 10.42
CA VAL A 92 16.36 -13.75 9.78
C VAL A 92 15.68 -14.68 8.78
N ALA A 93 14.53 -15.25 9.14
CA ALA A 93 13.79 -16.15 8.27
C ALA A 93 13.21 -15.44 7.04
N LEU A 94 12.70 -14.22 7.19
CA LEU A 94 12.23 -13.41 6.07
C LEU A 94 13.36 -12.89 5.17
N ALA A 95 14.58 -12.78 5.71
CA ALA A 95 15.75 -12.46 4.89
C ALA A 95 16.23 -13.62 4.01
N ASP A 96 15.72 -14.85 4.15
CA ASP A 96 16.10 -15.97 3.29
C ASP A 96 15.32 -15.98 1.96
N PRO A 97 15.99 -15.78 0.80
CA PRO A 97 15.34 -15.83 -0.50
C PRO A 97 15.22 -17.25 -1.07
N THR A 98 15.83 -18.26 -0.45
CA THR A 98 15.90 -19.64 -0.96
C THR A 98 14.54 -20.24 -1.34
N PRO A 99 13.44 -20.00 -0.60
CA PRO A 99 12.13 -20.57 -0.94
C PRO A 99 11.44 -19.99 -2.19
N PHE A 100 12.04 -19.00 -2.88
CA PHE A 100 11.42 -18.35 -4.04
C PHE A 100 11.70 -19.08 -5.35
N ASP A 101 10.64 -19.62 -5.94
CA ASP A 101 10.61 -20.03 -7.34
C ASP A 101 10.02 -18.90 -8.20
N PHE A 102 10.84 -18.36 -9.10
CA PHE A 102 10.47 -17.26 -9.98
C PHE A 102 9.63 -17.71 -11.18
N TYR A 103 9.54 -19.01 -11.47
CA TYR A 103 8.68 -19.57 -12.51
C TYR A 103 7.27 -19.93 -12.01
N ALA A 104 7.06 -19.93 -10.69
CA ALA A 104 5.76 -20.24 -10.13
C ALA A 104 4.72 -19.17 -10.52
N LYS A 105 3.50 -19.60 -10.86
CA LYS A 105 2.40 -18.70 -11.26
C LYS A 105 2.07 -17.60 -10.24
N GLN A 106 2.25 -17.90 -8.95
CA GLN A 106 1.96 -17.00 -7.83
C GLN A 106 3.21 -16.25 -7.32
N SER A 107 4.32 -16.28 -8.05
CA SER A 107 5.60 -15.72 -7.61
C SER A 107 5.53 -14.22 -7.29
N VAL A 108 4.81 -13.43 -8.09
CA VAL A 108 4.62 -11.98 -7.86
C VAL A 108 3.85 -11.71 -6.57
N THR A 109 2.67 -12.33 -6.42
CA THR A 109 1.84 -12.10 -5.24
C THR A 109 2.52 -12.61 -3.97
N ARG A 110 3.19 -13.77 -4.03
CA ARG A 110 3.98 -14.29 -2.91
C ARG A 110 5.14 -13.36 -2.55
N LEU A 111 5.83 -12.80 -3.55
CA LEU A 111 6.93 -11.85 -3.32
C LEU A 111 6.43 -10.56 -2.67
N GLU A 112 5.36 -9.97 -3.19
CA GLU A 112 4.76 -8.78 -2.58
C GLU A 112 4.37 -9.06 -1.12
N LEU A 113 3.66 -10.16 -0.86
CA LEU A 113 3.24 -10.54 0.50
C LEU A 113 4.44 -10.75 1.42
N HIS A 114 5.52 -11.37 0.93
CA HIS A 114 6.73 -11.61 1.71
C HIS A 114 7.43 -10.31 2.10
N LEU A 115 7.59 -9.41 1.14
CA LEU A 115 8.18 -8.09 1.40
C LEU A 115 7.29 -7.26 2.33
N ARG A 116 5.96 -7.29 2.18
CA ARG A 116 5.03 -6.65 3.13
C ARG A 116 5.20 -7.21 4.54
N THR A 117 5.30 -8.54 4.68
CA THR A 117 5.53 -9.19 5.99
C THR A 117 6.87 -8.76 6.59
N TRP A 118 7.92 -8.70 5.77
CA TRP A 118 9.24 -8.25 6.20
C TRP A 118 9.24 -6.79 6.65
N VAL A 119 8.57 -5.91 5.91
CA VAL A 119 8.34 -4.51 6.31
C VAL A 119 7.62 -4.45 7.64
N THR A 120 6.51 -5.18 7.83
CA THR A 120 5.77 -5.19 9.10
C THR A 120 6.66 -5.59 10.28
N VAL A 121 7.43 -6.68 10.16
CA VAL A 121 8.36 -7.13 11.23
C VAL A 121 9.42 -6.08 11.50
N LEU A 122 9.96 -5.44 10.47
CA LEU A 122 10.98 -4.42 10.62
C LEU A 122 10.44 -3.15 11.29
N GLU A 123 9.20 -2.73 10.97
CA GLU A 123 8.56 -1.62 11.67
C GLU A 123 8.28 -1.96 13.15
N ARG A 124 7.94 -3.22 13.46
CA ARG A 124 7.82 -3.68 14.86
C ARG A 124 9.14 -3.61 15.61
N ILE A 125 10.25 -3.88 14.94
CA ILE A 125 11.61 -3.72 15.49
C ILE A 125 11.90 -2.25 15.80
N CYS A 126 11.51 -1.31 14.93
CA CYS A 126 11.74 0.13 15.15
C CYS A 126 11.14 0.64 16.47
N PHE A 127 10.01 0.09 16.92
CA PHE A 127 9.35 0.48 18.17
C PHE A 127 9.67 -0.44 19.37
N SER A 128 10.56 -1.43 19.19
CA SER A 128 10.94 -2.42 20.21
C SER A 128 12.31 -2.09 20.84
N PRO A 129 12.59 -2.48 22.11
CA PRO A 129 13.87 -2.21 22.77
C PRO A 129 14.96 -3.20 22.32
N ILE A 130 15.08 -3.39 21.01
CA ILE A 130 16.01 -4.30 20.37
C ILE A 130 17.10 -3.49 19.65
N VAL A 131 18.34 -3.95 19.75
CA VAL A 131 19.47 -3.42 18.97
C VAL A 131 19.94 -4.53 18.04
N LEU A 132 19.95 -4.24 16.74
CA LEU A 132 20.44 -5.20 15.74
C LEU A 132 21.95 -5.07 15.62
N SER A 133 22.68 -6.16 15.85
CA SER A 133 24.12 -6.21 15.59
C SER A 133 24.42 -5.85 14.13
N LYS A 134 25.54 -5.15 13.89
CA LYS A 134 26.02 -4.83 12.53
C LYS A 134 26.02 -6.05 11.60
N GLU A 135 26.53 -7.19 12.06
CA GLU A 135 26.58 -8.43 11.26
C GLU A 135 25.20 -8.87 10.77
N LEU A 136 24.20 -8.88 11.66
CA LEU A 136 22.82 -9.21 11.31
C LEU A 136 22.24 -8.19 10.33
N ARG A 137 22.43 -6.89 10.57
CA ARG A 137 21.96 -5.84 9.66
C ARG A 137 22.55 -6.02 8.28
N ASP A 138 23.87 -6.22 8.17
CA ASP A 138 24.56 -6.42 6.90
C ASP A 138 24.05 -7.68 6.18
N LYS A 139 23.77 -8.78 6.90
CA LYS A 139 23.18 -10.01 6.34
C LYS A 139 21.76 -9.79 5.78
N VAL A 140 20.90 -9.16 6.58
CA VAL A 140 19.50 -8.84 6.21
C VAL A 140 19.51 -7.90 5.00
N TYR A 141 20.41 -6.93 5.00
CA TYR A 141 20.57 -5.96 3.93
C TYR A 141 21.07 -6.57 2.62
N ASN A 142 22.11 -7.42 2.69
CA ASN A 142 22.61 -8.14 1.52
C ASN A 142 21.54 -9.01 0.86
N SER A 143 20.56 -9.48 1.62
CA SER A 143 19.45 -10.27 1.10
C SER A 143 18.50 -9.44 0.23
N LEU A 144 18.39 -8.13 0.47
CA LEU A 144 17.56 -7.23 -0.34
C LEU A 144 17.94 -7.23 -1.83
N SER A 145 19.25 -7.31 -2.13
CA SER A 145 19.75 -7.41 -3.50
C SER A 145 19.20 -8.66 -4.23
N LYS A 146 19.09 -9.78 -3.51
CA LYS A 146 18.55 -11.04 -4.04
C LYS A 146 17.05 -10.93 -4.31
N PHE A 147 16.29 -10.27 -3.43
CA PHE A 147 14.87 -10.02 -3.66
C PHE A 147 14.61 -9.06 -4.83
N ALA A 148 15.46 -8.04 -5.01
CA ALA A 148 15.42 -7.18 -6.19
C ALA A 148 15.70 -7.97 -7.49
N GLU A 149 16.63 -8.93 -7.44
CA GLU A 149 16.88 -9.82 -8.57
C GLU A 149 15.68 -10.74 -8.87
N ILE A 150 15.05 -11.30 -7.84
CA ILE A 150 13.83 -12.11 -7.96
C ILE A 150 12.70 -11.28 -8.59
N HIS A 151 12.48 -10.05 -8.12
CA HIS A 151 11.48 -9.15 -8.68
C HIS A 151 11.71 -8.95 -10.18
N ARG A 152 12.93 -8.58 -10.59
CA ARG A 152 13.28 -8.41 -12.00
C ARG A 152 13.03 -9.65 -12.84
N LYS A 153 13.51 -10.82 -12.39
CA LYS A 153 13.33 -12.08 -13.14
C LYS A 153 11.84 -12.41 -13.29
N THR A 154 11.07 -12.18 -12.25
CA THR A 154 9.63 -12.44 -12.26
C THR A 154 8.91 -11.51 -13.25
N THR A 155 9.23 -10.22 -13.26
CA THR A 155 8.69 -9.26 -14.23
C THR A 155 9.02 -9.67 -15.67
N GLN A 156 10.27 -10.07 -15.94
CA GLN A 156 10.68 -10.55 -17.28
C GLN A 156 9.93 -11.81 -17.72
N VAL A 157 9.71 -12.76 -16.81
CA VAL A 157 8.97 -14.00 -17.12
C VAL A 157 7.51 -13.71 -17.47
N ILE A 158 6.89 -12.76 -16.78
CA ILE A 158 5.51 -12.34 -17.04
C ILE A 158 5.40 -11.70 -18.42
N GLU A 159 6.28 -10.75 -18.72
CA GLU A 159 6.36 -10.08 -20.03
C GLU A 159 6.54 -11.09 -21.18
N ILE A 160 7.48 -12.04 -21.05
CA ILE A 160 7.76 -13.05 -22.09
C ILE A 160 6.64 -14.12 -22.17
N GLY A 161 6.04 -14.49 -21.04
CA GLY A 161 5.02 -15.54 -20.94
C GLY A 161 3.66 -15.14 -21.50
N LEU A 162 3.29 -13.86 -21.38
CA LEU A 162 2.04 -13.32 -21.94
C LEU A 162 2.16 -13.02 -23.44
N ASP A 163 3.32 -12.58 -23.93
CA ASP A 163 3.58 -12.43 -25.37
C ASP A 163 3.37 -13.72 -26.15
N ASN A 164 3.60 -14.89 -25.54
CA ASN A 164 3.37 -16.18 -26.20
C ASN A 164 1.90 -16.63 -26.21
N ASN A 165 1.06 -16.13 -25.29
CA ASN A 165 -0.36 -16.50 -25.22
C ASN A 165 -1.28 -15.49 -25.91
N PHE A 166 -0.88 -14.22 -26.07
CA PHE A 166 -1.63 -13.21 -26.83
C PHE A 166 -1.23 -13.13 -28.31
N ARG A 167 -0.09 -13.72 -28.72
CA ARG A 167 0.39 -13.69 -30.11
C ARG A 167 -0.03 -14.91 -30.94
N SER A 168 -1.21 -15.45 -30.68
CA SER A 168 -1.84 -16.34 -31.67
C SER A 168 -2.47 -15.48 -32.77
N ASN A 169 -1.80 -15.48 -33.93
CA ASN A 169 -2.15 -14.83 -35.20
C ASN A 169 -1.71 -13.37 -35.40
N SER A 170 -0.41 -13.17 -35.67
CA SER A 170 -0.01 -12.60 -36.97
C SER A 170 1.50 -12.74 -37.18
N ASN A 171 1.85 -13.25 -38.35
CA ASN A 171 3.22 -13.50 -38.78
C ASN A 171 4.04 -12.20 -38.82
N GLN A 172 5.09 -12.13 -38.01
CA GLN A 172 6.39 -11.53 -38.38
C GLN A 172 7.44 -11.91 -37.33
N PHE A 173 7.97 -13.13 -37.47
CA PHE A 173 9.28 -13.50 -36.96
C PHE A 173 10.32 -13.06 -37.98
N SER A 174 10.90 -11.88 -37.79
CA SER A 174 12.24 -11.53 -38.28
C SER A 174 12.61 -10.13 -37.82
N GLN A 175 13.17 -10.03 -36.61
CA GLN A 175 14.29 -9.15 -36.24
C GLN A 175 14.51 -9.28 -34.73
N GLN A 176 15.16 -10.37 -34.34
CA GLN A 176 16.05 -10.31 -33.18
C GLN A 176 17.21 -9.39 -33.57
N ASN A 177 17.24 -8.19 -33.03
CA ASN A 177 18.46 -7.41 -32.92
C ASN A 177 19.03 -7.65 -31.52
N ASN A 178 20.16 -8.35 -31.46
CA ASN A 178 20.94 -8.63 -30.25
C ASN A 178 21.67 -7.38 -29.71
N ASN A 179 21.06 -6.19 -29.77
CA ASN A 179 21.57 -4.93 -29.22
C ASN A 179 20.41 -3.98 -28.86
N GLN A 180 19.60 -4.34 -27.86
CA GLN A 180 18.65 -3.40 -27.26
C GLN A 180 18.72 -3.50 -25.73
N ASP A 181 19.62 -2.72 -25.15
CA ASP A 181 19.68 -2.43 -23.72
C ASP A 181 18.66 -1.35 -23.29
N ASP A 182 17.79 -0.83 -24.17
CA ASP A 182 17.01 0.39 -23.87
C ASP A 182 15.54 0.42 -24.37
N GLN A 183 14.87 -0.71 -24.58
CA GLN A 183 13.40 -0.68 -24.64
C GLN A 183 12.84 -1.01 -23.26
N ILE A 184 12.40 0.04 -22.57
CA ILE A 184 11.72 -0.02 -21.29
C ILE A 184 10.37 -0.74 -21.50
N ILE A 185 10.34 -2.02 -21.15
CA ILE A 185 9.15 -2.89 -21.13
C ILE A 185 8.39 -2.52 -19.84
N ILE A 186 7.28 -1.77 -19.97
CA ILE A 186 6.49 -1.21 -18.85
C ILE A 186 5.20 -1.99 -18.58
N ASN A 187 4.79 -2.91 -19.45
CA ASN A 187 3.37 -3.26 -19.51
C ASN A 187 2.83 -4.03 -18.28
N GLU A 188 3.65 -4.69 -17.45
CA GLU A 188 3.16 -5.55 -16.35
C GLU A 188 4.06 -5.53 -15.09
N ARG A 189 4.44 -4.34 -14.63
CA ARG A 189 5.29 -4.18 -13.43
C ARG A 189 4.48 -4.00 -12.15
N ASN A 190 4.79 -4.80 -11.12
CA ASN A 190 4.22 -4.62 -9.78
C ASN A 190 4.99 -3.56 -8.96
N TYR A 191 4.51 -2.32 -9.02
CA TYR A 191 5.11 -1.18 -8.34
C TYR A 191 5.07 -1.25 -6.79
N ASN A 192 4.21 -2.08 -6.19
CA ASN A 192 4.26 -2.31 -4.74
C ASN A 192 5.61 -2.91 -4.33
N VAL A 193 6.16 -3.83 -5.14
CA VAL A 193 7.46 -4.44 -4.84
C VAL A 193 8.58 -3.41 -4.93
N ASP A 194 8.56 -2.51 -5.92
CA ASP A 194 9.54 -1.42 -6.03
C ASP A 194 9.53 -0.53 -4.79
N PHE A 195 8.34 -0.10 -4.36
CA PHE A 195 8.15 0.68 -3.14
C PHE A 195 8.67 -0.05 -1.90
N LEU A 196 8.31 -1.33 -1.72
CA LEU A 196 8.71 -2.12 -0.56
C LEU A 196 10.22 -2.33 -0.48
N LEU A 197 10.90 -2.56 -1.61
CA LEU A 197 12.36 -2.70 -1.65
C LEU A 197 13.06 -1.40 -1.20
N ILE A 198 12.57 -0.24 -1.65
CA ILE A 198 13.10 1.07 -1.26
C ILE A 198 12.82 1.36 0.21
N HIS A 199 11.60 1.08 0.67
CA HIS A 199 11.23 1.19 2.08
C HIS A 199 12.14 0.34 2.96
N LEU A 200 12.32 -0.94 2.65
CA LEU A 200 13.19 -1.85 3.40
C LEU A 200 14.64 -1.33 3.43
N ARG A 201 15.18 -0.90 2.29
CA ARG A 201 16.52 -0.32 2.19
C ARG A 201 16.70 0.83 3.17
N ASP A 202 15.81 1.82 3.09
CA ASP A 202 15.95 3.05 3.87
C ASP A 202 15.62 2.80 5.36
N THR A 203 14.76 1.84 5.67
CA THR A 203 14.54 1.36 7.05
C THR A 203 15.80 0.75 7.64
N LEU A 204 16.39 -0.22 6.96
CA LEU A 204 17.59 -0.91 7.43
C LEU A 204 18.79 0.03 7.57
N GLN A 205 18.90 1.02 6.67
CA GLN A 205 19.97 2.03 6.71
C GLN A 205 19.87 2.94 7.94
N CYS A 206 18.66 3.19 8.45
CA CYS A 206 18.46 4.05 9.63
C CYS A 206 18.63 3.32 10.96
N LEU A 207 18.60 1.99 10.97
CA LEU A 207 18.74 1.21 12.19
C LEU A 207 20.17 1.27 12.72
N ARG A 208 20.29 1.84 13.92
CA ARG A 208 21.55 1.96 14.67
C ARG A 208 21.90 0.63 15.35
N ASP A 209 23.20 0.35 15.44
CA ASP A 209 23.77 -0.86 16.06
C ASP A 209 24.19 -0.66 17.52
N ASP A 210 24.06 0.56 18.04
CA ASP A 210 24.56 0.98 19.35
C ASP A 210 23.47 1.52 20.29
N GLU A 211 22.27 1.86 19.80
CA GLU A 211 21.22 2.47 20.62
C GLU A 211 19.80 2.24 20.08
N THR A 212 18.81 2.30 20.99
CA THR A 212 17.36 2.23 20.69
C THR A 212 16.79 3.59 20.26
N TRP A 213 17.50 4.30 19.37
CA TRP A 213 17.21 5.68 18.97
C TRP A 213 15.76 5.91 18.49
N PHE A 214 15.19 4.97 17.74
CA PHE A 214 13.79 5.05 17.30
C PHE A 214 12.79 5.05 18.45
N GLN A 215 13.10 4.38 19.57
CA GLN A 215 12.24 4.42 20.75
C GLN A 215 12.28 5.79 21.42
N GLU A 216 13.46 6.40 21.54
CA GLU A 216 13.57 7.73 22.14
C GLU A 216 12.86 8.79 21.29
N ILE A 217 12.92 8.68 19.97
CA ILE A 217 12.11 9.50 19.07
C ILE A 217 10.64 9.22 19.26
N GLY A 218 10.22 7.95 19.20
CA GLY A 218 8.83 7.56 19.38
C GLY A 218 8.26 8.14 20.68
N ARG A 219 9.04 8.07 21.77
CA ARG A 219 8.69 8.67 23.07
C ARG A 219 8.57 10.19 23.01
N ARG A 220 9.53 10.90 22.41
CA ARG A 220 9.46 12.38 22.27
C ARG A 220 8.29 12.81 21.40
N SER A 221 8.10 12.16 20.25
CA SER A 221 6.99 12.43 19.33
C SER A 221 5.64 12.17 20.00
N LYS A 222 5.54 11.12 20.82
CA LYS A 222 4.34 10.83 21.62
C LYS A 222 3.96 11.99 22.54
N GLU A 223 4.93 12.59 23.23
CA GLU A 223 4.66 13.73 24.12
C GLU A 223 4.24 14.98 23.34
N VAL A 224 4.86 15.26 22.19
CA VAL A 224 4.43 16.37 21.30
C VAL A 224 3.01 16.14 20.80
N LEU A 225 2.69 14.91 20.36
CA LEU A 225 1.36 14.55 19.86
C LEU A 225 0.27 14.66 20.95
N LYS A 226 0.56 14.30 22.21
CA LYS A 226 -0.40 14.46 23.32
C LYS A 226 -0.80 15.91 23.53
N VAL A 227 0.17 16.82 23.45
CA VAL A 227 -0.06 18.26 23.60
C VAL A 227 -0.87 18.78 22.42
N ALA A 228 -0.48 18.41 21.19
CA ALA A 228 -1.15 18.87 19.98
C ALA A 228 -2.62 18.41 19.89
N LEU A 229 -2.91 17.17 20.30
CA LEU A 229 -4.26 16.61 20.26
C LEU A 229 -5.10 16.87 21.52
N ASN A 230 -4.63 17.74 22.43
CA ASN A 230 -5.31 18.10 23.67
C ASN A 230 -5.66 16.90 24.58
N ILE A 231 -4.86 15.84 24.57
CA ILE A 231 -5.14 14.57 25.26
C ILE A 231 -4.85 14.63 26.79
N ALA A 232 -4.11 15.63 27.29
CA ALA A 232 -3.83 15.78 28.72
C ALA A 232 -3.83 17.25 29.20
N PRO A 233 -4.36 17.55 30.41
CA PRO A 233 -4.15 18.85 31.06
C PRO A 233 -2.72 18.93 31.61
N ILE A 234 -2.04 20.02 31.31
CA ILE A 234 -0.60 20.19 31.54
C ILE A 234 -0.32 20.45 33.02
N ALA A 235 0.39 19.53 33.68
CA ALA A 235 1.07 19.79 34.94
C ALA A 235 2.56 20.09 34.66
N GLY A 236 2.94 21.37 34.73
CA GLY A 236 4.33 21.79 34.96
C GLY A 236 5.25 22.02 33.76
N VAL A 237 4.80 21.85 32.52
CA VAL A 237 5.56 22.28 31.33
C VAL A 237 5.02 23.64 30.88
N ALA A 238 5.84 24.68 30.90
CA ALA A 238 5.46 25.98 30.37
C ALA A 238 5.07 25.82 28.89
N LEU A 239 3.80 26.09 28.54
CA LEU A 239 3.41 26.20 27.15
C LEU A 239 4.24 27.33 26.51
N PRO A 240 4.88 27.10 25.35
CA PRO A 240 5.12 28.19 24.42
C PRO A 240 3.74 28.76 24.05
N SER A 241 3.55 30.05 24.28
CA SER A 241 2.32 30.76 23.95
C SER A 241 2.02 30.68 22.45
N ASP A 242 0.73 30.55 22.16
CA ASP A 242 0.02 30.76 20.88
C ASP A 242 0.07 29.62 19.84
N ASN A 243 -1.12 29.05 19.57
CA ASN A 243 -1.50 28.17 18.45
C ASN A 243 -0.48 27.10 18.01
N TYR A 244 -0.59 25.91 18.61
CA TYR A 244 0.12 24.72 18.18
C TYR A 244 -0.53 24.12 16.92
N SER A 245 -0.30 24.72 15.76
CA SER A 245 -0.75 24.15 14.49
C SER A 245 -0.10 22.77 14.21
N ILE A 246 -0.77 21.89 13.46
CA ILE A 246 -0.20 20.62 12.97
C ILE A 246 1.18 20.84 12.30
N LEU A 247 1.36 21.98 11.62
CA LEU A 247 2.62 22.33 10.97
C LEU A 247 3.76 22.57 11.97
N SER A 248 3.49 23.22 13.12
CA SER A 248 4.51 23.45 14.15
C SER A 248 4.86 22.15 14.89
N MET A 249 3.89 21.26 15.10
CA MET A 249 4.13 19.89 15.57
C MET A 249 5.05 19.12 14.62
N LEU A 250 4.74 19.10 13.32
CA LEU A 250 5.55 18.39 12.33
C LEU A 250 6.98 18.95 12.26
N ALA A 251 7.14 20.27 12.37
CA ALA A 251 8.45 20.91 12.43
C ALA A 251 9.26 20.46 13.65
N GLN A 252 8.63 20.35 14.83
CA GLN A 252 9.31 19.88 16.04
C GLN A 252 9.68 18.41 15.98
N ILE A 253 8.78 17.55 15.48
CA ILE A 253 9.10 16.13 15.27
C ILE A 253 10.27 16.02 14.28
N ARG A 254 10.24 16.76 13.17
CA ARG A 254 11.32 16.78 12.18
C ARG A 254 12.66 17.21 12.78
N GLN A 255 12.68 18.23 13.64
CA GLN A 255 13.89 18.65 14.36
C GLN A 255 14.41 17.59 15.33
N SER A 256 13.53 16.75 15.88
CA SER A 256 13.93 15.65 16.77
C SER A 256 14.55 14.46 16.03
N LEU A 257 14.34 14.35 14.71
CA LEU A 257 14.91 13.30 13.85
C LEU A 257 16.34 13.67 13.42
N SER A 258 17.34 13.09 14.08
CA SER A 258 18.75 13.13 13.66
C SER A 258 19.24 11.75 13.19
N PHE A 259 19.51 11.57 11.90
CA PHE A 259 19.98 10.27 11.39
C PHE A 259 21.51 10.15 11.46
N LYS A 260 22.02 8.98 11.88
CA LYS A 260 23.47 8.67 11.91
C LYS A 260 24.06 8.58 10.50
N TYR A 261 23.25 8.12 9.55
CA TYR A 261 23.60 7.99 8.14
C TYR A 261 22.68 8.88 7.30
N HIS A 262 23.14 9.31 6.11
CA HIS A 262 22.28 10.05 5.19
C HIS A 262 21.08 9.20 4.77
N VAL A 263 19.91 9.85 4.72
CA VAL A 263 18.63 9.26 4.30
C VAL A 263 18.06 10.08 3.16
N ALA A 264 17.22 9.45 2.35
CA ALA A 264 16.51 10.18 1.31
C ALA A 264 15.56 11.23 1.93
N SER A 265 15.40 12.35 1.24
CA SER A 265 14.58 13.49 1.66
C SER A 265 13.14 13.09 1.99
N TYR A 266 12.52 12.27 1.14
CA TYR A 266 11.15 11.75 1.33
C TYR A 266 11.01 10.96 2.65
N TYR A 267 12.10 10.31 3.08
CA TYR A 267 12.08 9.33 4.16
C TYR A 267 11.89 9.97 5.53
N VAL A 268 12.35 11.22 5.71
CA VAL A 268 12.15 11.97 6.95
C VAL A 268 10.65 12.15 7.19
N ASP A 269 9.96 12.69 6.20
CA ASP A 269 8.51 12.94 6.26
C ASP A 269 7.72 11.63 6.35
N TRP A 270 8.15 10.59 5.63
CA TRP A 270 7.61 9.24 5.75
C TRP A 270 7.73 8.66 7.18
N ARG A 271 8.87 8.84 7.84
CA ARG A 271 9.05 8.37 9.23
C ARG A 271 8.18 9.11 10.22
N ILE A 272 8.01 10.41 10.04
CA ILE A 272 7.07 11.19 10.85
C ILE A 272 5.66 10.60 10.72
N MET A 273 5.22 10.31 9.49
CA MET A 273 3.91 9.70 9.23
C MET A 273 3.72 8.37 9.97
N LEU A 274 4.71 7.48 9.90
CA LEU A 274 4.65 6.18 10.57
C LEU A 274 4.65 6.30 12.10
N ILE A 275 5.41 7.24 12.66
CA ILE A 275 5.41 7.50 14.11
C ILE A 275 4.05 8.03 14.56
N ILE A 276 3.45 8.96 13.83
CA ILE A 276 2.12 9.49 14.14
C ILE A 276 1.09 8.35 14.07
N GLN A 277 1.11 7.58 12.97
CA GLN A 277 0.21 6.46 12.79
C GLN A 277 0.32 5.42 13.90
N HIS A 278 1.55 5.04 14.28
CA HIS A 278 1.79 4.10 15.36
C HIS A 278 1.17 4.58 16.68
N ASN A 279 1.42 5.83 17.06
CA ASN A 279 0.88 6.40 18.30
C ASN A 279 -0.65 6.48 18.28
N LEU A 280 -1.26 6.95 17.18
CA LEU A 280 -2.71 7.02 17.04
C LEU A 280 -3.37 5.64 17.14
N PHE A 281 -2.78 4.60 16.57
CA PHE A 281 -3.30 3.24 16.71
C PHE A 281 -3.14 2.68 18.12
N ILE A 282 -2.03 2.94 18.80
CA ILE A 282 -1.85 2.53 20.20
C ILE A 282 -2.89 3.22 21.10
N TRP A 283 -3.20 4.48 20.84
CA TRP A 283 -4.22 5.22 21.60
C TRP A 283 -5.65 4.82 21.27
N SER A 284 -5.96 4.32 20.08
CA SER A 284 -7.34 3.98 19.72
C SER A 284 -7.70 2.52 19.92
N VAL A 285 -6.77 1.61 19.63
CA VAL A 285 -7.00 0.15 19.59
C VAL A 285 -5.96 -0.60 20.41
N GLY A 286 -4.85 0.05 20.78
CA GLY A 286 -3.80 -0.56 21.60
C GLY A 286 -4.14 -0.59 23.10
N THR A 287 -3.09 -0.70 23.90
CA THR A 287 -3.17 -0.89 25.35
C THR A 287 -3.69 0.34 26.11
N GLU A 288 -3.59 1.54 25.52
CA GLU A 288 -3.90 2.79 26.21
C GLU A 288 -5.36 3.22 26.06
N MET A 289 -6.01 2.95 24.92
CA MET A 289 -7.42 3.28 24.63
C MET A 289 -7.85 4.71 25.03
N ILE A 290 -7.03 5.70 24.69
CA ILE A 290 -7.21 7.12 25.05
C ILE A 290 -8.19 7.84 24.11
N ILE A 291 -8.16 7.53 22.82
CA ILE A 291 -9.01 8.18 21.80
C ILE A 291 -9.96 7.16 21.18
N ASN A 292 -11.11 7.61 20.70
CA ASN A 292 -12.02 6.72 19.99
C ASN A 292 -11.49 6.41 18.56
N LYS A 293 -11.93 5.28 17.99
CA LYS A 293 -11.54 4.88 16.62
C LYS A 293 -11.96 5.91 15.57
N LYS A 294 -13.10 6.60 15.75
CA LYS A 294 -13.56 7.67 14.83
C LYS A 294 -12.51 8.76 14.67
N PHE A 295 -12.09 9.33 15.78
CA PHE A 295 -11.13 10.42 15.86
C PHE A 295 -9.76 10.00 15.32
N CYS A 296 -9.31 8.78 15.64
CA CYS A 296 -8.08 8.23 15.08
C CYS A 296 -8.11 8.19 13.54
N GLU A 297 -9.18 7.68 12.93
CA GLU A 297 -9.28 7.58 11.47
C GLU A 297 -9.35 8.96 10.80
N LEU A 298 -10.09 9.91 11.38
CA LEU A 298 -10.17 11.29 10.88
C LEU A 298 -8.82 12.02 10.96
N ALA A 299 -8.14 11.93 12.11
CA ALA A 299 -6.82 12.53 12.28
C ALA A 299 -5.80 11.95 11.28
N LEU A 300 -5.83 10.63 11.03
CA LEU A 300 -5.01 10.00 10.01
C LEU A 300 -5.31 10.54 8.60
N MET A 301 -6.59 10.67 8.25
CA MET A 301 -6.99 11.18 6.94
C MET A 301 -6.52 12.62 6.74
N GLU A 302 -6.69 13.50 7.72
CA GLU A 302 -6.19 14.88 7.66
C GLU A 302 -4.68 14.94 7.46
N HIS A 303 -3.94 14.08 8.16
CA HIS A 303 -2.49 13.97 7.98
C HIS A 303 -2.13 13.49 6.57
N PHE A 304 -2.82 12.47 6.04
CA PHE A 304 -2.60 11.99 4.67
C PHE A 304 -2.82 13.10 3.64
N TRP A 305 -3.93 13.83 3.74
CA TRP A 305 -4.23 14.96 2.86
C TRP A 305 -3.19 16.07 2.96
N SER A 306 -2.80 16.46 4.18
CA SER A 306 -1.84 17.55 4.42
C SER A 306 -0.47 17.30 3.80
N PHE A 307 0.00 16.05 3.78
CA PHE A 307 1.27 15.70 3.14
C PHE A 307 1.13 15.55 1.62
N LEU A 308 0.01 15.01 1.14
CA LEU A 308 -0.23 14.87 -0.30
C LEU A 308 -0.42 16.22 -0.99
N GLU A 309 -1.06 17.18 -0.34
CA GLU A 309 -1.21 18.53 -0.88
C GLU A 309 0.16 19.16 -1.17
N ARG A 310 1.17 18.93 -0.30
CA ARG A 310 2.54 19.40 -0.52
C ARG A 310 3.19 18.73 -1.73
N GLU A 311 3.03 17.41 -1.88
CA GLU A 311 3.53 16.66 -3.04
C GLU A 311 2.83 17.10 -4.34
N TRP A 312 1.59 17.58 -4.24
CA TRP A 312 0.81 18.03 -5.40
C TRP A 312 1.18 19.42 -5.89
N ILE A 313 1.68 20.32 -5.03
CA ILE A 313 2.13 21.67 -5.42
C ILE A 313 3.11 21.58 -6.58
N ASP A 314 4.06 20.65 -6.52
CA ASP A 314 5.11 20.49 -7.53
C ASP A 314 4.64 19.88 -8.85
N VAL A 315 3.44 19.29 -8.90
CA VAL A 315 2.85 18.73 -10.12
C VAL A 315 1.63 19.49 -10.61
N THR A 316 1.15 20.46 -9.83
CA THR A 316 -0.02 21.28 -10.17
C THR A 316 0.24 22.04 -11.47
N ASN A 317 -0.75 22.04 -12.38
CA ASN A 317 -0.71 22.62 -13.72
C ASN A 317 0.27 21.98 -14.72
N LYS A 318 0.93 20.88 -14.36
CA LYS A 318 1.74 20.09 -15.30
C LYS A 318 0.88 19.00 -15.95
N PRO A 319 1.20 18.56 -17.18
CA PRO A 319 0.45 17.49 -17.84
C PRO A 319 0.56 16.17 -17.05
N ILE A 320 -0.46 15.34 -17.18
CA ILE A 320 -0.46 13.98 -16.63
C ILE A 320 0.73 13.20 -17.21
N LEU A 321 1.39 12.37 -16.40
CA LEU A 321 2.60 11.62 -16.77
C LEU A 321 3.82 12.46 -17.17
N ASN A 322 3.86 13.77 -16.82
CA ASN A 322 4.99 14.66 -17.09
C ASN A 322 6.37 14.15 -16.63
N SER A 323 6.40 13.27 -15.61
CA SER A 323 7.61 12.83 -14.94
C SER A 323 7.90 11.35 -15.21
N GLN A 324 7.16 10.70 -16.12
CA GLN A 324 7.34 9.28 -16.44
C GLN A 324 8.78 8.98 -16.87
N ALA A 325 9.34 9.74 -17.82
CA ALA A 325 10.71 9.52 -18.29
C ALA A 325 11.76 9.68 -17.17
N LYS A 326 11.59 10.69 -16.31
CA LYS A 326 12.46 10.90 -15.14
C LYS A 326 12.32 9.75 -14.14
N PHE A 327 11.11 9.28 -13.91
CA PHE A 327 10.84 8.13 -13.05
C PHE A 327 11.54 6.88 -13.58
N ASP A 328 11.40 6.58 -14.87
CA ASP A 328 12.02 5.40 -15.49
C ASP A 328 13.55 5.45 -15.44
N GLU A 329 14.14 6.64 -15.65
CA GLU A 329 15.58 6.84 -15.52
C GLU A 329 16.07 6.54 -14.08
N VAL A 330 15.38 7.08 -13.08
CA VAL A 330 15.73 6.87 -11.67
C VAL A 330 15.49 5.41 -11.27
N LEU A 331 14.42 4.78 -11.73
CA LEU A 331 14.14 3.37 -11.49
C LEU A 331 15.24 2.46 -12.04
N ASN A 332 15.74 2.77 -13.24
CA ASN A 332 16.88 2.06 -13.82
C ASN A 332 18.15 2.24 -12.98
N LYS A 333 18.41 3.44 -12.45
CA LYS A 333 19.52 3.70 -11.52
C LYS A 333 19.38 2.91 -10.21
N VAL A 334 18.20 2.93 -9.59
CA VAL A 334 17.90 2.16 -8.37
C VAL A 334 18.08 0.67 -8.61
N THR A 335 17.57 0.15 -9.73
CA THR A 335 17.68 -1.26 -10.11
C THR A 335 19.15 -1.66 -10.35
N LYS A 336 19.97 -0.79 -10.92
CA LYS A 336 21.42 -1.02 -11.09
C LYS A 336 22.13 -1.02 -9.73
N ALA A 337 21.80 -0.08 -8.84
CA ALA A 337 22.36 -0.01 -7.49
C ALA A 337 22.03 -1.26 -6.66
N LEU A 338 20.78 -1.75 -6.71
CA LEU A 338 20.36 -2.96 -6.00
C LEU A 338 21.07 -4.24 -6.47
N LYS A 339 21.60 -4.28 -7.70
CA LYS A 339 22.34 -5.44 -8.23
C LYS A 339 23.80 -5.49 -7.79
N ASN A 340 24.43 -4.33 -7.59
CA ASN A 340 25.86 -4.27 -7.32
C ASN A 340 26.13 -4.44 -5.82
N THR A 341 26.22 -5.70 -5.37
CA THR A 341 26.46 -6.10 -3.96
C THR A 341 27.65 -5.39 -3.31
N GLY A 342 28.63 -4.90 -4.12
CA GLY A 342 29.81 -4.17 -3.65
C GLY A 342 29.80 -2.64 -3.80
N SER A 343 28.98 -2.05 -4.69
CA SER A 343 28.86 -0.57 -4.78
C SER A 343 27.84 -0.02 -3.79
N PHE A 344 26.94 -0.89 -3.34
CA PHE A 344 25.91 -0.57 -2.38
C PHE A 344 26.47 0.14 -1.13
N LEU A 345 27.50 -0.40 -0.48
CA LEU A 345 28.11 0.19 0.73
C LEU A 345 29.02 1.39 0.45
N ASN A 346 29.59 1.48 -0.76
CA ASN A 346 30.60 2.49 -1.12
C ASN A 346 29.98 3.81 -1.61
N ASP A 347 28.74 3.78 -2.14
CA ASP A 347 28.01 5.01 -2.51
C ASP A 347 27.33 5.70 -1.30
N LEU A 348 27.28 5.02 -0.12
CA LEU A 348 26.76 5.57 1.14
C LEU A 348 27.70 6.57 1.83
N THR A 349 28.98 6.64 1.44
CA THR A 349 29.98 7.47 2.14
C THR A 349 30.00 8.94 1.70
N GLY A 350 28.87 9.48 1.21
CA GLY A 350 28.79 10.94 0.95
C GLY A 350 27.56 11.49 0.23
N ASN A 351 26.70 10.66 -0.40
CA ASN A 351 25.56 11.14 -1.18
C ASN A 351 24.20 10.62 -0.65
N GLU A 352 23.12 11.39 -0.87
CA GLU A 352 21.75 11.00 -0.55
C GLU A 352 21.36 9.70 -1.29
N PRO A 353 20.76 8.69 -0.59
CA PRO A 353 20.28 7.49 -1.24
C PRO A 353 19.31 7.82 -2.38
N ILE A 354 19.49 7.19 -3.55
CA ILE A 354 18.62 7.41 -4.71
C ILE A 354 17.21 6.93 -4.37
N ALA A 355 16.25 7.85 -4.25
CA ALA A 355 14.84 7.55 -4.05
C ALA A 355 14.05 7.69 -5.36
N LEU A 356 13.01 6.86 -5.53
CA LEU A 356 12.09 7.04 -6.65
C LEU A 356 11.32 8.36 -6.49
N PRO A 357 11.08 9.09 -7.59
CA PRO A 357 10.16 10.23 -7.55
C PRO A 357 8.80 9.80 -6.97
N HIS A 358 8.21 10.66 -6.13
CA HIS A 358 6.89 10.45 -5.55
C HIS A 358 6.75 9.21 -4.63
N THR A 359 7.87 8.73 -4.05
CA THR A 359 7.85 7.62 -3.08
C THR A 359 7.00 7.93 -1.84
N LEU A 360 7.03 9.18 -1.34
CA LEU A 360 6.21 9.58 -0.19
C LEU A 360 4.72 9.51 -0.53
N TRP A 361 4.31 10.07 -1.67
CA TRP A 361 2.93 9.97 -2.16
C TRP A 361 2.47 8.52 -2.27
N PHE A 362 3.25 7.65 -2.90
CA PHE A 362 2.92 6.22 -2.97
C PHE A 362 2.76 5.59 -1.59
N GLY A 363 3.68 5.91 -0.67
CA GLY A 363 3.61 5.43 0.71
C GLY A 363 2.33 5.86 1.43
N ILE A 364 1.91 7.13 1.28
CA ILE A 364 0.66 7.63 1.87
C ILE A 364 -0.55 6.88 1.31
N LEU A 365 -0.57 6.62 0.01
CA LEU A 365 -1.61 5.80 -0.62
C LEU A 365 -1.57 4.34 -0.09
N ASP A 366 -0.40 3.75 0.12
CA ASP A 366 -0.28 2.43 0.75
C ASP A 366 -0.83 2.42 2.18
N LEU A 367 -0.61 3.48 2.97
CA LEU A 367 -1.21 3.63 4.29
C LEU A 367 -2.73 3.85 4.24
N ALA A 368 -3.24 4.57 3.24
CA ALA A 368 -4.68 4.73 3.02
C ALA A 368 -5.35 3.40 2.68
N GLN A 369 -4.72 2.57 1.83
CA GLN A 369 -5.19 1.21 1.56
C GLN A 369 -5.21 0.34 2.83
N HIS A 370 -4.17 0.44 3.67
CA HIS A 370 -4.14 -0.25 4.96
C HIS A 370 -5.25 0.23 5.91
N LEU A 371 -5.54 1.54 5.90
CA LEU A 371 -6.64 2.12 6.67
C LEU A 371 -7.99 1.58 6.20
N ILE A 372 -8.22 1.50 4.88
CA ILE A 372 -9.42 0.88 4.30
C ILE A 372 -9.58 -0.57 4.78
N GLN A 373 -8.50 -1.34 4.83
CA GLN A 373 -8.55 -2.74 5.28
C GLN A 373 -8.89 -2.89 6.77
N LYS A 374 -8.56 -1.89 7.61
CA LYS A 374 -8.78 -1.92 9.06
C LYS A 374 -10.03 -1.16 9.53
N SER A 375 -10.55 -0.26 8.72
CA SER A 375 -11.76 0.49 9.01
C SER A 375 -13.01 -0.34 8.71
N THR A 376 -14.13 0.08 9.29
CA THR A 376 -15.48 -0.38 8.94
C THR A 376 -16.39 0.82 8.66
N ARG A 377 -15.82 2.02 8.56
CA ARG A 377 -16.56 3.29 8.57
C ARG A 377 -16.67 3.81 7.15
N THR A 378 -17.91 4.02 6.74
CA THR A 378 -18.25 4.43 5.39
C THR A 378 -17.66 5.79 5.00
N ALA A 379 -17.58 6.75 5.93
CA ALA A 379 -16.94 8.04 5.65
C ALA A 379 -15.44 7.90 5.40
N THR A 380 -14.73 7.04 6.15
CA THR A 380 -13.31 6.74 5.91
C THR A 380 -13.10 6.19 4.50
N TYR A 381 -13.96 5.25 4.07
CA TYR A 381 -13.93 4.73 2.69
C TYR A 381 -14.17 5.83 1.66
N GLY A 382 -15.14 6.71 1.90
CA GLY A 382 -15.42 7.85 1.03
C GLY A 382 -14.25 8.84 0.93
N LEU A 383 -13.60 9.14 2.05
CA LEU A 383 -12.41 10.01 2.08
C LEU A 383 -11.23 9.38 1.33
N CYS A 384 -11.00 8.08 1.49
CA CYS A 384 -9.97 7.38 0.73
C CYS A 384 -10.30 7.29 -0.77
N TYR A 385 -11.58 7.19 -1.15
CA TYR A 385 -12.02 7.27 -2.54
C TYR A 385 -11.60 8.61 -3.17
N TYR A 386 -11.91 9.74 -2.53
CA TYR A 386 -11.52 11.06 -3.03
C TYR A 386 -10.00 11.22 -3.08
N LEU A 387 -9.28 10.71 -2.08
CA LEU A 387 -7.83 10.70 -2.06
C LEU A 387 -7.24 9.97 -3.27
N ALA A 388 -7.80 8.82 -3.62
CA ALA A 388 -7.34 7.99 -4.72
C ALA A 388 -7.71 8.59 -6.09
N ILE A 389 -8.93 9.10 -6.27
CA ILE A 389 -9.35 9.75 -7.52
C ILE A 389 -8.53 11.02 -7.79
N GLU A 390 -8.36 11.88 -6.77
CA GLU A 390 -7.55 13.09 -6.93
C GLU A 390 -6.08 12.72 -7.23
N SER A 391 -5.59 11.64 -6.60
CA SER A 391 -4.25 11.14 -6.90
C SER A 391 -4.10 10.63 -8.33
N LEU A 392 -5.09 9.91 -8.84
CA LEU A 392 -5.10 9.40 -10.22
C LEU A 392 -5.12 10.56 -11.22
N ASN A 393 -5.98 11.55 -10.99
CA ASN A 393 -6.10 12.75 -11.83
C ASN A 393 -4.81 13.59 -11.90
N LYS A 394 -3.99 13.57 -10.85
CA LYS A 394 -2.70 14.29 -10.78
C LYS A 394 -1.49 13.40 -11.05
N ALA A 395 -1.67 12.13 -11.40
CA ALA A 395 -0.60 11.15 -11.40
C ALA A 395 0.58 11.55 -12.33
N PRO A 396 1.79 11.78 -11.80
CA PRO A 396 2.96 12.19 -12.57
C PRO A 396 3.67 11.03 -13.27
N SER A 397 3.31 9.78 -12.92
CA SER A 397 3.86 8.55 -13.47
C SER A 397 2.90 7.37 -13.24
N SER A 398 3.14 6.27 -13.96
CA SER A 398 2.43 4.99 -13.83
C SER A 398 2.54 4.40 -12.42
N PHE A 399 3.59 4.78 -11.68
CA PHE A 399 3.79 4.41 -10.28
C PHE A 399 2.63 4.87 -9.38
N ILE A 400 2.19 6.12 -9.53
CA ILE A 400 1.07 6.68 -8.76
C ILE A 400 -0.27 6.20 -9.34
N GLN A 401 -0.40 6.10 -10.67
CA GLN A 401 -1.60 5.53 -11.30
C GLN A 401 -1.88 4.13 -10.75
N PHE A 402 -0.85 3.29 -10.68
CA PHE A 402 -0.95 1.92 -10.19
C PHE A 402 -1.56 1.89 -8.79
N LYS A 403 -1.03 2.71 -7.89
CA LYS A 403 -1.46 2.67 -6.49
C LYS A 403 -2.85 3.23 -6.27
N ALA A 404 -3.19 4.31 -6.99
CA ALA A 404 -4.53 4.88 -6.94
C ALA A 404 -5.58 3.89 -7.45
N VAL A 405 -5.33 3.22 -8.58
CA VAL A 405 -6.21 2.18 -9.12
C VAL A 405 -6.39 1.02 -8.15
N GLU A 406 -5.31 0.56 -7.50
CA GLU A 406 -5.38 -0.51 -6.49
C GLU A 406 -6.34 -0.15 -5.34
N ILE A 407 -6.28 1.08 -4.82
CA ILE A 407 -7.20 1.56 -3.77
C ILE A 407 -8.65 1.57 -4.26
N LEU A 408 -8.89 2.07 -5.47
CA LEU A 408 -10.24 2.15 -6.04
C LEU A 408 -10.85 0.76 -6.22
N LEU A 409 -10.07 -0.22 -6.68
CA LEU A 409 -10.53 -1.61 -6.76
C LEU A 409 -10.84 -2.22 -5.39
N HIS A 410 -10.04 -1.89 -4.37
CA HIS A 410 -10.33 -2.29 -2.99
C HIS A 410 -11.68 -1.74 -2.53
N LEU A 411 -11.94 -0.44 -2.71
CA LEU A 411 -13.20 0.21 -2.32
C LEU A 411 -14.39 -0.36 -3.08
N HIS A 412 -14.25 -0.57 -4.40
CA HIS A 412 -15.28 -1.18 -5.22
C HIS A 412 -15.65 -2.60 -4.74
N ASN A 413 -14.68 -3.40 -4.31
CA ASN A 413 -14.95 -4.74 -3.77
C ASN A 413 -15.62 -4.72 -2.39
N ILE A 414 -15.37 -3.69 -1.59
CA ILE A 414 -15.99 -3.50 -0.28
C ILE A 414 -17.49 -3.24 -0.43
N ASP A 415 -17.84 -2.26 -1.26
CA ASP A 415 -19.24 -1.93 -1.56
C ASP A 415 -19.35 -1.44 -3.01
N SER A 416 -19.62 -2.37 -3.92
CA SER A 416 -19.72 -2.08 -5.35
C SER A 416 -20.91 -1.20 -5.70
N LYS A 417 -21.94 -1.15 -4.83
CA LYS A 417 -23.11 -0.29 -5.06
C LYS A 417 -22.76 1.15 -4.71
N MET A 418 -22.17 1.35 -3.54
CA MET A 418 -21.74 2.67 -3.06
C MET A 418 -20.67 3.29 -3.95
N PHE A 419 -19.71 2.47 -4.43
CA PHE A 419 -18.60 2.92 -5.28
C PHE A 419 -18.79 2.59 -6.76
N SER A 420 -20.04 2.51 -7.22
CA SER A 420 -20.38 2.17 -8.61
C SER A 420 -19.85 3.18 -9.64
N MET A 421 -19.59 4.43 -9.23
CA MET A 421 -19.02 5.47 -10.08
C MET A 421 -17.55 5.24 -10.47
N ILE A 422 -16.84 4.31 -9.83
CA ILE A 422 -15.40 4.08 -10.08
C ILE A 422 -15.13 3.68 -11.54
N ASP A 423 -16.00 2.87 -12.14
CA ASP A 423 -15.84 2.50 -13.55
C ASP A 423 -16.04 3.72 -14.48
N ASP A 424 -17.01 4.60 -14.17
CA ASP A 424 -17.20 5.86 -14.90
C ASP A 424 -15.99 6.80 -14.73
N ASP A 425 -15.37 6.82 -13.55
CA ASP A 425 -14.16 7.62 -13.29
C ASP A 425 -12.96 7.10 -14.09
N PHE A 426 -12.81 5.78 -14.23
CA PHE A 426 -11.79 5.21 -15.10
C PHE A 426 -12.01 5.60 -16.55
N ASP A 427 -13.25 5.55 -17.05
CA ASP A 427 -13.59 5.98 -18.40
C ASP A 427 -13.32 7.47 -18.62
N GLN A 428 -13.66 8.31 -17.63
CA GLN A 428 -13.33 9.73 -17.66
C GLN A 428 -11.82 9.97 -17.66
N TYR A 429 -11.07 9.21 -16.86
CA TYR A 429 -9.61 9.31 -16.83
C TYR A 429 -8.98 8.91 -18.16
N ILE A 430 -9.43 7.80 -18.75
CA ILE A 430 -9.04 7.36 -20.11
C ILE A 430 -9.31 8.49 -21.11
N LYS A 431 -10.51 9.08 -21.09
CA LYS A 431 -10.85 10.23 -21.95
C LYS A 431 -9.93 11.43 -21.76
N LYS A 432 -9.48 11.73 -20.53
CA LYS A 432 -8.49 12.80 -20.27
C LYS A 432 -7.10 12.46 -20.83
N LEU A 433 -6.74 11.18 -20.89
CA LEU A 433 -5.48 10.73 -21.50
C LEU A 433 -5.50 10.80 -23.05
N ASN A 434 -6.69 10.88 -23.68
CA ASN A 434 -6.87 10.84 -25.13
C ASN A 434 -6.23 12.00 -25.91
N GLU A 435 -5.68 13.02 -25.23
CA GLU A 435 -4.76 13.96 -25.87
C GLU A 435 -3.51 13.25 -26.43
N ASN A 436 -3.15 12.07 -25.89
CA ASN A 436 -2.04 11.22 -26.33
C ASN A 436 -2.44 9.73 -26.39
N LYS A 437 -2.76 9.20 -27.59
CA LYS A 437 -3.18 7.79 -27.80
C LYS A 437 -2.27 6.74 -27.13
N SER A 438 -0.96 6.98 -27.07
CA SER A 438 -0.01 6.04 -26.43
C SER A 438 -0.19 5.95 -24.91
N SER A 439 -0.63 7.02 -24.25
CA SER A 439 -0.86 7.04 -22.80
C SER A 439 -2.14 6.29 -22.43
N GLU A 440 -3.16 6.38 -23.28
CA GLU A 440 -4.43 5.66 -23.14
C GLU A 440 -4.20 4.13 -23.11
N GLU A 441 -3.53 3.59 -24.13
CA GLU A 441 -3.23 2.16 -24.24
C GLU A 441 -2.41 1.65 -23.06
N LYS A 442 -1.39 2.42 -22.63
CA LYS A 442 -0.58 2.09 -21.45
C LYS A 442 -1.42 2.00 -20.18
N PHE A 443 -2.35 2.94 -19.98
CA PHE A 443 -3.20 2.93 -18.81
C PHE A 443 -4.21 1.76 -18.85
N GLN A 444 -4.78 1.43 -20.01
CA GLN A 444 -5.67 0.27 -20.15
C GLN A 444 -4.94 -1.04 -19.83
N ASN A 445 -3.70 -1.21 -20.33
CA ASN A 445 -2.86 -2.37 -20.00
C ASN A 445 -2.55 -2.42 -18.50
N LEU A 446 -2.20 -1.27 -17.90
CA LEU A 446 -1.97 -1.15 -16.46
C LEU A 446 -3.22 -1.54 -15.65
N LEU A 447 -4.40 -1.04 -16.04
CA LEU A 447 -5.67 -1.35 -15.38
C LEU A 447 -6.01 -2.84 -15.46
N LEU A 448 -5.82 -3.47 -16.62
CA LEU A 448 -6.01 -4.92 -16.80
C LEU A 448 -5.06 -5.72 -15.89
N PHE A 449 -3.78 -5.35 -15.86
CA PHE A 449 -2.79 -5.98 -14.99
C PHE A 449 -3.18 -5.88 -13.51
N ILE A 450 -3.57 -4.69 -13.04
CA ILE A 450 -3.94 -4.48 -11.64
C ILE A 450 -5.20 -5.25 -11.28
N LYS A 451 -6.23 -5.27 -12.15
CA LYS A 451 -7.43 -6.09 -11.96
C LYS A 451 -7.07 -7.58 -11.84
N GLY A 452 -6.19 -8.08 -12.70
CA GLY A 452 -5.70 -9.46 -12.66
C GLY A 452 -4.95 -9.78 -11.35
N LYS A 453 -4.03 -8.89 -10.93
CA LYS A 453 -3.30 -9.00 -9.67
C LYS A 453 -4.26 -9.04 -8.47
N TYR A 454 -5.19 -8.09 -8.44
CA TYR A 454 -6.16 -7.94 -7.37
C TYR A 454 -7.02 -9.20 -7.17
N LEU A 455 -7.44 -9.85 -8.27
CA LEU A 455 -8.17 -11.11 -8.20
C LEU A 455 -7.33 -12.26 -7.59
N GLU A 456 -6.03 -12.29 -7.84
CA GLU A 456 -5.14 -13.28 -7.22
C GLU A 456 -4.97 -13.00 -5.72
N ASP A 457 -4.86 -11.72 -5.33
CA ASP A 457 -4.79 -11.31 -3.93
C ASP A 457 -6.07 -11.72 -3.18
N LEU A 458 -7.25 -11.53 -3.78
CA LEU A 458 -8.54 -11.96 -3.23
C LEU A 458 -8.63 -13.49 -3.02
N LYS A 459 -8.01 -14.30 -3.88
CA LYS A 459 -7.99 -15.77 -3.68
C LYS A 459 -7.28 -16.13 -2.38
N ILE A 460 -6.15 -15.48 -2.09
CA ILE A 460 -5.39 -15.70 -0.85
C ILE A 460 -6.22 -15.31 0.36
N LEU A 461 -6.95 -14.19 0.31
CA LEU A 461 -7.88 -13.80 1.36
C LEU A 461 -8.96 -14.88 1.57
N SER A 462 -9.57 -15.37 0.48
CA SER A 462 -10.67 -16.34 0.54
C SER A 462 -10.25 -17.74 1.02
N GLU A 463 -9.04 -18.19 0.70
CA GLU A 463 -8.53 -19.51 1.10
C GLU A 463 -8.27 -19.61 2.62
N ASN A 464 -8.11 -18.47 3.29
CA ASN A 464 -7.86 -18.38 4.73
C ASN A 464 -9.14 -18.27 5.57
N ILE A 465 -10.29 -18.00 4.94
CA ILE A 465 -11.61 -18.06 5.57
C ILE A 465 -12.06 -19.53 5.48
N GLY A 466 -12.14 -20.21 6.63
CA GLY A 466 -12.35 -21.65 6.68
C GLY A 466 -13.53 -22.11 5.81
N LYS A 467 -13.28 -23.07 4.91
CA LYS A 467 -14.37 -23.88 4.35
C LYS A 467 -14.92 -24.73 5.50
N GLU A 468 -15.97 -24.26 6.17
CA GLU A 468 -16.75 -25.13 7.05
C GLU A 468 -17.12 -26.39 6.27
N LYS A 469 -16.79 -27.54 6.86
CA LYS A 469 -17.13 -28.84 6.32
C LYS A 469 -18.64 -28.90 6.13
N GLU A 470 -19.10 -29.17 4.92
CA GLU A 470 -20.45 -29.67 4.64
C GLU A 470 -20.64 -31.04 5.31
N GLY A 471 -20.80 -31.04 6.63
CA GLY A 471 -21.18 -32.18 7.44
C GLY A 471 -22.69 -32.18 7.60
N LYS A 472 -23.35 -33.20 7.06
CA LYS A 472 -24.79 -33.48 7.23
C LYS A 472 -25.21 -33.36 8.71
N GLY A 473 -25.87 -32.27 9.05
CA GLY A 473 -26.54 -32.08 10.33
C GLY A 473 -27.48 -30.89 10.27
N LYS A 474 -28.79 -31.14 10.32
CA LYS A 474 -29.79 -30.10 10.56
C LYS A 474 -29.57 -29.54 11.97
N GLY A 475 -28.76 -28.49 12.07
CA GLY A 475 -28.54 -27.71 13.28
C GLY A 475 -28.60 -26.23 12.91
N LYS A 476 -29.48 -25.49 13.58
CA LYS A 476 -29.78 -24.08 13.33
C LYS A 476 -28.50 -23.22 13.26
N SER A 477 -28.32 -22.51 12.15
CA SER A 477 -27.36 -21.41 12.03
C SER A 477 -27.81 -20.25 12.94
N LEU A 478 -27.30 -20.23 14.17
CA LEU A 478 -27.19 -19.06 15.04
C LEU A 478 -25.73 -18.63 14.90
N SER A 479 -25.34 -17.46 14.40
CA SER A 479 -25.96 -16.14 14.44
C SER A 479 -25.58 -15.33 13.19
N GLN A 480 -26.57 -15.02 12.34
CA GLN A 480 -26.53 -13.77 11.59
C GLN A 480 -26.70 -12.64 12.61
N ASN A 481 -25.63 -11.93 12.96
CA ASN A 481 -25.79 -10.71 13.74
C ASN A 481 -26.27 -9.58 12.82
N SER A 482 -27.55 -9.30 13.04
CA SER A 482 -28.46 -8.39 12.40
C SER A 482 -28.27 -6.93 12.82
N TYR A 483 -27.05 -6.38 12.71
CA TYR A 483 -26.83 -4.94 12.94
C TYR A 483 -26.69 -4.10 11.66
N LEU A 484 -26.81 -4.70 10.47
CA LEU A 484 -26.97 -4.00 9.18
C LEU A 484 -28.42 -3.97 8.67
N LYS A 485 -29.40 -4.01 9.59
CA LYS A 485 -30.77 -3.54 9.33
C LYS A 485 -31.07 -2.35 10.23
N ARG A 486 -30.27 -1.29 10.08
CA ARG A 486 -30.82 0.06 10.28
C ARG A 486 -31.39 0.47 8.93
N GLU A 487 -32.56 1.10 8.97
CA GLU A 487 -33.43 1.37 7.83
C GLU A 487 -32.65 1.78 6.58
N GLN A 488 -32.98 1.16 5.44
CA GLN A 488 -32.73 1.76 4.13
C GLN A 488 -33.54 3.05 4.06
N THR A 489 -32.97 4.13 4.57
CA THR A 489 -33.47 5.48 4.37
C THR A 489 -32.52 6.19 3.40
N SER A 490 -33.06 6.45 2.21
CA SER A 490 -32.53 7.29 1.12
C SER A 490 -31.24 6.84 0.42
N ASN A 491 -31.18 7.11 -0.89
CA ASN A 491 -29.96 7.12 -1.69
C ASN A 491 -29.01 8.22 -1.16
N SER A 492 -28.40 8.03 0.01
CA SER A 492 -27.36 8.94 0.47
C SER A 492 -26.13 8.76 -0.41
N ASN A 493 -25.66 9.87 -0.98
CA ASN A 493 -24.41 9.88 -1.72
C ASN A 493 -23.25 9.72 -0.72
N VAL A 494 -22.09 9.23 -1.17
CA VAL A 494 -20.88 9.12 -0.34
C VAL A 494 -20.54 10.44 0.34
N ILE A 495 -20.77 11.56 -0.36
CA ILE A 495 -20.59 12.92 0.14
C ILE A 495 -21.47 13.22 1.35
N ASP A 496 -22.75 12.82 1.30
CA ASP A 496 -23.69 13.09 2.40
C ASP A 496 -23.24 12.36 3.67
N ILE A 497 -22.77 11.11 3.51
CA ILE A 497 -22.24 10.32 4.63
C ILE A 497 -20.98 10.95 5.23
N ILE A 498 -20.08 11.47 4.39
CA ILE A 498 -18.88 12.20 4.87
C ILE A 498 -19.30 13.47 5.61
N ALA A 499 -20.21 14.26 5.02
CA ALA A 499 -20.68 15.51 5.59
C ALA A 499 -21.33 15.29 6.95
N ASP A 500 -22.26 14.33 7.05
CA ASP A 500 -22.92 13.97 8.31
C ASP A 500 -21.90 13.57 9.38
N GLU A 501 -20.86 12.83 9.00
CA GLU A 501 -19.84 12.35 9.94
C GLU A 501 -18.84 13.43 10.37
N MET A 502 -18.61 14.43 9.52
CA MET A 502 -17.79 15.61 9.78
C MET A 502 -18.54 16.71 10.53
N THR A 503 -19.88 16.68 10.59
CA THR A 503 -20.65 17.66 11.34
C THR A 503 -20.71 17.34 12.84
N CYS A 504 -20.55 18.37 13.66
CA CYS A 504 -20.80 18.31 15.09
C CYS A 504 -22.30 18.06 15.33
N PRO A 505 -22.67 17.01 16.10
CA PRO A 505 -24.08 16.66 16.31
C PRO A 505 -24.87 17.70 17.11
N ILE A 506 -24.20 18.71 17.67
CA ILE A 506 -24.83 19.78 18.48
C ILE A 506 -25.00 21.07 17.67
N SER A 507 -23.96 21.52 16.95
CA SER A 507 -24.01 22.77 16.17
C SER A 507 -24.47 22.56 14.73
N SER A 508 -24.42 21.34 14.20
CA SER A 508 -24.59 21.04 12.76
C SER A 508 -23.57 21.76 11.86
N GLU A 509 -22.55 22.37 12.46
CA GLU A 509 -21.38 22.93 11.77
C GLU A 509 -20.32 21.82 11.61
N PRO A 510 -19.36 21.94 10.68
CA PRO A 510 -18.18 21.09 10.68
C PRO A 510 -17.57 21.06 12.08
N GLU A 511 -17.13 19.89 12.54
CA GLU A 511 -16.50 19.72 13.85
C GLU A 511 -15.16 20.47 13.86
N ASP A 512 -15.20 21.79 14.08
CA ASP A 512 -14.06 22.74 14.13
C ASP A 512 -13.20 22.55 15.40
N GLN A 513 -13.01 21.32 15.83
CA GLN A 513 -12.11 20.96 16.92
C GLN A 513 -10.97 20.09 16.40
N LEU A 514 -10.13 20.68 15.56
CA LEU A 514 -8.76 20.23 15.33
C LEU A 514 -7.77 21.35 15.67
#